data_AF-J3BW26-F1
#
_entry.id   AF-J3BW26-F1
#
_cell.length_a   1.000
_cell.length_b   1.000
_cell.length_c   1.000
_cell.angle_alpha   90.00
_cell.angle_beta   90.00
_cell.angle_gamma   90.00
#
_symmetry.space_group_name_H-M   'P 1'
#
loop_
_entity.id
_entity.type
_entity.pdbx_description
1 polymer ?
#
loop_
_entity_poly.entity_id
_entity_poly.type
_entity_poly.pdbx_seq_one_letter_code
_entity_poly.pdbx_strand_id
1 'polypeptide(L)'
;MSFGGKPTTLVDCTIPNDGFWPDLELAEFQASYRLPAEYLPEMMVEGLTLAMGEVNLDLAKRKAEWQDMGYKYLEGSGMELESFYLASYRRAAYCRAKSFLLQQFATVNRRESAENLGKEAPERHELFLSYSQQSVRVLQGRGRVTAELL
;
A
#
# COMPACT_ATOMS: atom_id res chain seq x y z
N MET A 1 -23.95 13.82 23.73
CA MET A 1 -22.84 12.92 23.31
C MET A 1 -22.30 13.44 22.00
N SER A 2 -21.31 14.34 22.01
CA SER A 2 -20.75 14.92 20.78
C SER A 2 -19.72 13.97 20.17
N PHE A 3 -20.09 13.28 19.10
CA PHE A 3 -19.13 12.64 18.19
C PHE A 3 -18.52 13.72 17.29
N GLY A 4 -17.60 14.50 17.84
CA GLY A 4 -16.83 15.51 17.12
C GLY A 4 -15.63 14.89 16.41
N GLY A 5 -15.84 13.86 15.58
CA GLY A 5 -14.82 13.44 14.62
C GLY A 5 -14.87 14.44 13.46
N LYS A 6 -13.80 15.22 13.25
CA LYS A 6 -13.69 15.99 12.00
C LYS A 6 -13.87 15.01 10.84
N PRO A 7 -14.75 15.28 9.86
CA PRO A 7 -14.88 14.39 8.71
C PRO A 7 -13.51 14.30 8.04
N THR A 8 -12.95 13.10 7.93
CA THR A 8 -11.74 12.88 7.13
C THR A 8 -12.09 13.27 5.70
N THR A 9 -11.53 14.37 5.22
CA THR A 9 -11.70 14.78 3.84
C THR A 9 -10.97 13.77 2.97
N LEU A 10 -11.75 12.89 2.34
CA LEU A 10 -11.22 11.98 1.34
C LEU A 10 -10.79 12.80 0.13
N VAL A 11 -9.55 12.59 -0.28
CA VAL A 11 -8.99 13.24 -1.47
C VAL A 11 -9.29 12.32 -2.64
N ASP A 12 -10.17 12.79 -3.53
CA ASP A 12 -10.48 12.09 -4.77
C ASP A 12 -9.33 12.31 -5.77
N CYS A 13 -8.33 11.43 -5.67
CA CYS A 13 -7.15 11.43 -6.51
C CYS A 13 -6.79 9.99 -6.87
N THR A 14 -6.76 9.72 -8.18
CA THR A 14 -6.33 8.45 -8.74
C THR A 14 -4.88 8.57 -9.19
N ILE A 15 -4.04 7.64 -8.74
CA ILE A 15 -2.64 7.54 -9.14
C ILE A 15 -2.56 6.54 -10.29
N PRO A 16 -2.25 7.02 -11.52
CA PRO A 16 -2.18 6.15 -12.69
C PRO A 16 -0.97 5.23 -12.62
N ASN A 17 -1.15 4.01 -13.09
CA ASN A 17 -0.14 2.96 -13.11
C ASN A 17 0.37 2.69 -14.54
N ASP A 18 1.09 1.59 -14.72
CA ASP A 18 1.75 1.19 -15.97
C ASP A 18 0.81 0.50 -16.99
N GLY A 19 -0.50 0.50 -16.73
CA GLY A 19 -1.55 -0.09 -17.57
C GLY A 19 -1.67 -1.61 -17.48
N PHE A 20 -0.71 -2.30 -16.84
CA PHE A 20 -0.87 -3.72 -16.50
C PHE A 20 -1.48 -3.87 -15.11
N TRP A 21 -0.88 -3.22 -14.13
CA TRP A 21 -1.38 -3.15 -12.76
C TRP A 21 -2.50 -2.11 -12.66
N PRO A 22 -3.46 -2.28 -11.72
CA PRO A 22 -4.56 -1.34 -11.57
C PRO A 22 -4.05 0.01 -11.07
N ASP A 23 -4.77 1.07 -11.44
CA ASP A 23 -4.61 2.38 -10.84
C ASP A 23 -5.00 2.33 -9.35
N LEU A 24 -4.42 3.23 -8.56
CA LEU A 24 -4.60 3.26 -7.11
C LEU A 24 -5.38 4.51 -6.69
N GLU A 25 -6.39 4.32 -5.86
CA GLU A 25 -7.22 5.43 -5.37
C GLU A 25 -6.76 5.91 -4.00
N LEU A 26 -6.46 7.20 -3.89
CA LEU A 26 -6.04 7.80 -2.64
C LEU A 26 -7.17 7.75 -1.59
N ALA A 27 -8.42 7.91 -2.00
CA ALA A 27 -9.59 7.79 -1.13
C ALA A 27 -9.72 6.38 -0.54
N GLU A 28 -9.51 5.32 -1.34
CA GLU A 28 -9.51 3.93 -0.87
C GLU A 28 -8.39 3.71 0.15
N PHE A 29 -7.20 4.26 -0.11
CA PHE A 29 -6.06 4.20 0.82
C PHE A 29 -6.37 4.89 2.16
N GLN A 30 -6.89 6.11 2.13
CA GLN A 30 -7.28 6.86 3.34
C GLN A 30 -8.35 6.12 4.14
N ALA A 31 -9.39 5.61 3.48
CA ALA A 31 -10.49 4.90 4.13
C ALA A 31 -10.03 3.57 4.75
N SER A 32 -9.24 2.79 3.99
CA SER A 32 -8.80 1.45 4.40
C SER A 32 -7.86 1.47 5.59
N TYR A 33 -6.99 2.49 5.68
CA TYR A 33 -5.95 2.57 6.70
C TYR A 33 -6.18 3.65 7.76
N ARG A 34 -7.34 4.32 7.71
CA ARG A 34 -7.77 5.37 8.64
C ARG A 34 -6.71 6.45 8.82
N LEU A 35 -6.16 6.93 7.71
CA LEU A 35 -5.13 7.96 7.76
C LEU A 35 -5.72 9.25 8.35
N PRO A 36 -5.06 9.85 9.36
CA PRO A 36 -5.44 11.15 9.89
C PRO A 36 -5.55 12.21 8.78
N ALA A 37 -6.53 13.10 8.90
CA ALA A 37 -6.68 14.25 8.00
C ALA A 37 -5.52 15.26 8.09
N GLU A 38 -4.62 15.08 9.06
CA GLU A 38 -3.40 15.89 9.26
C GLU A 38 -2.30 15.54 8.24
N TYR A 39 -2.36 14.38 7.59
CA TYR A 39 -1.44 14.07 6.51
C TYR A 39 -1.69 15.00 5.33
N LEU A 40 -0.62 15.68 4.89
CA LEU A 40 -0.68 16.50 3.68
C LEU A 40 -1.02 15.60 2.47
N PRO A 41 -2.03 15.95 1.66
CA PRO A 41 -2.39 15.20 0.46
C PRO A 41 -1.20 14.91 -0.45
N GLU A 42 -0.30 15.87 -0.60
CA GLU A 42 0.91 15.77 -1.42
C GLU A 42 1.85 14.68 -0.91
N MET A 43 2.04 14.57 0.40
CA MET A 43 2.86 13.50 1.00
C MET A 43 2.22 12.13 0.80
N MET A 44 0.90 12.03 0.88
CA MET A 44 0.21 10.76 0.64
C MET A 44 0.30 10.33 -0.82
N VAL A 45 0.16 11.27 -1.77
CA VAL A 45 0.34 11.01 -3.21
C VAL A 45 1.77 10.57 -3.49
N GLU A 46 2.76 11.29 -2.98
CA GLU A 46 4.18 10.94 -3.16
C GLU A 46 4.50 9.56 -2.57
N GLY A 47 4.11 9.33 -1.31
CA GLY A 47 4.34 8.06 -0.63
C GLY A 47 3.68 6.87 -1.32
N LEU A 48 2.45 7.04 -1.84
CA LEU A 48 1.76 6.00 -2.60
C LEU A 48 2.37 5.78 -3.98
N THR A 49 2.80 6.84 -4.67
CA THR A 49 3.48 6.74 -5.97
C THR A 49 4.80 5.98 -5.87
N LEU A 50 5.63 6.31 -4.86
CA LEU A 50 6.89 5.61 -4.61
C LEU A 50 6.65 4.14 -4.25
N ALA A 51 5.71 3.89 -3.34
CA ALA A 51 5.33 2.53 -2.94
C ALA A 51 4.85 1.68 -4.11
N MET A 52 4.01 2.25 -4.98
CA MET A 52 3.53 1.60 -6.20
C MET A 52 4.69 1.27 -7.14
N GLY A 53 5.60 2.23 -7.37
CA GLY A 53 6.79 2.02 -8.20
C GLY A 53 7.68 0.89 -7.68
N GLU A 54 7.95 0.84 -6.37
CA GLU A 54 8.74 -0.24 -5.78
C GLU A 54 8.06 -1.61 -5.89
N VAL A 55 6.74 -1.69 -5.62
CA VAL A 55 5.98 -2.93 -5.77
C VAL A 55 6.00 -3.40 -7.22
N ASN A 56 5.91 -2.48 -8.19
CA ASN A 56 6.02 -2.81 -9.61
C ASN A 56 7.40 -3.37 -9.96
N LEU A 57 8.47 -2.80 -9.41
CA LEU A 57 9.83 -3.31 -9.58
C LEU A 57 9.98 -4.72 -8.99
N ASP A 58 9.45 -4.95 -7.78
CA ASP A 58 9.47 -6.26 -7.13
C ASP A 58 8.70 -7.33 -7.94
N LEU A 59 7.66 -6.91 -8.67
CA LEU A 59 6.79 -7.77 -9.47
C LEU A 59 7.14 -7.79 -10.96
N ALA A 60 8.20 -7.11 -11.40
CA ALA A 60 8.55 -6.97 -12.81
C ALA A 60 8.70 -8.32 -13.53
N LYS A 61 9.35 -9.30 -12.88
CA LYS A 61 9.49 -10.66 -13.42
C LYS A 61 8.13 -11.35 -13.58
N ARG A 62 7.27 -11.23 -12.57
CA ARG A 62 5.94 -11.85 -12.57
C ARG A 62 5.03 -11.23 -13.63
N LYS A 63 5.09 -9.90 -13.79
CA LYS A 63 4.41 -9.19 -14.86
C LYS A 63 4.83 -9.72 -16.23
N ALA A 64 6.14 -9.88 -16.47
CA ALA A 64 6.65 -10.44 -17.73
C ALA A 64 6.11 -11.86 -17.98
N GLU A 65 6.14 -12.74 -16.98
CA GLU A 65 5.57 -14.09 -17.08
C GLU A 65 4.08 -14.08 -17.46
N TRP A 66 3.28 -13.22 -16.83
CA TRP A 66 1.86 -13.09 -17.14
C TRP A 66 1.62 -12.50 -18.54
N GLN A 67 2.45 -11.56 -18.97
CA GLN A 67 2.39 -11.02 -20.34
C GLN A 67 2.75 -12.06 -21.39
N ASP A 68 3.74 -12.93 -21.12
CA ASP A 68 4.10 -14.06 -21.99
C ASP A 68 2.98 -15.10 -22.08
N MET A 69 2.17 -15.24 -21.01
CA MET A 69 0.94 -16.06 -21.02
C MET A 69 -0.23 -15.39 -21.76
N GLY A 70 -0.07 -14.16 -22.23
CA GLY A 70 -1.07 -13.43 -23.02
C GLY A 70 -1.92 -12.43 -22.24
N TYR A 71 -1.69 -12.26 -20.93
CA TYR A 71 -2.42 -11.29 -20.12
C TYR A 71 -1.84 -9.88 -20.29
N LYS A 72 -2.64 -8.94 -20.79
CA LYS A 72 -2.20 -7.56 -21.07
C LYS A 72 -2.40 -6.60 -19.90
N TYR A 73 -3.36 -6.91 -19.05
CA TYR A 73 -3.76 -6.17 -17.86
C TYR A 73 -4.19 -7.19 -16.81
N LEU A 74 -4.17 -6.80 -15.54
CA LEU A 74 -4.65 -7.63 -14.44
C LEU A 74 -6.16 -7.50 -14.24
N GLU A 75 -6.67 -6.28 -14.24
CA GLU A 75 -8.10 -5.99 -14.06
C GLU A 75 -8.88 -6.24 -15.36
N GLY A 76 -9.88 -7.13 -15.30
CA GLY A 76 -10.61 -7.63 -16.46
C GLY A 76 -9.89 -8.75 -17.23
N SER A 77 -8.79 -9.27 -16.70
CA SER A 77 -7.97 -10.30 -17.35
C SER A 77 -8.66 -11.65 -17.49
N GLY A 78 -9.66 -11.94 -16.65
CA GLY A 78 -10.30 -13.25 -16.56
C GLY A 78 -9.38 -14.33 -15.96
N MET A 79 -8.26 -13.94 -15.33
CA MET A 79 -7.40 -14.88 -14.61
C MET A 79 -8.18 -15.60 -13.51
N GLU A 80 -7.86 -16.87 -13.31
CA GLU A 80 -8.32 -17.58 -12.11
C GLU A 80 -7.74 -16.89 -10.87
N LEU A 81 -8.62 -16.42 -9.98
CA LEU A 81 -8.30 -15.60 -8.80
C LEU A 81 -7.91 -14.13 -9.09
N GLU A 82 -8.34 -13.55 -10.21
CA GLU A 82 -8.13 -12.13 -10.55
C GLU A 82 -8.40 -11.18 -9.37
N SER A 83 -9.58 -11.26 -8.75
CA SER A 83 -9.96 -10.38 -7.64
C SER A 83 -9.03 -10.51 -6.44
N PHE A 84 -8.49 -11.71 -6.20
CA PHE A 84 -7.51 -11.94 -5.13
C PHE A 84 -6.15 -11.32 -5.47
N TYR A 85 -5.71 -11.39 -6.73
CA TYR A 85 -4.48 -10.72 -7.17
C TYR A 85 -4.61 -9.21 -7.13
N LEU A 86 -5.75 -8.65 -7.56
CA LEU A 86 -6.04 -7.22 -7.45
C LEU A 86 -5.99 -6.75 -5.98
N ALA A 87 -6.69 -7.47 -5.09
CA ALA A 87 -6.69 -7.15 -3.65
C ALA A 87 -5.28 -7.29 -3.04
N SER A 88 -4.50 -8.29 -3.46
CA SER A 88 -3.14 -8.50 -3.00
C SER A 88 -2.21 -7.37 -3.46
N TYR A 89 -2.36 -6.89 -4.70
CA TYR A 89 -1.59 -5.78 -5.24
C TYR A 89 -1.89 -4.48 -4.50
N ARG A 90 -3.18 -4.13 -4.34
CA ARG A 90 -3.60 -2.95 -3.56
C ARG A 90 -3.07 -3.01 -2.13
N ARG A 91 -3.17 -4.17 -1.48
CA ARG A 91 -2.60 -4.36 -0.13
C ARG A 91 -1.08 -4.16 -0.12
N ALA A 92 -0.36 -4.67 -1.11
CA ALA A 92 1.09 -4.51 -1.22
C ALA A 92 1.49 -3.03 -1.29
N ALA A 93 0.87 -2.27 -2.19
CA ALA A 93 1.14 -0.85 -2.39
C ALA A 93 0.74 -0.01 -1.17
N TYR A 94 -0.49 -0.19 -0.67
CA TYR A 94 -1.00 0.60 0.46
C TYR A 94 -0.23 0.34 1.76
N CYS A 95 0.10 -0.91 2.08
CA CYS A 95 0.92 -1.21 3.27
C CYS A 95 2.32 -0.61 3.15
N ARG A 96 2.93 -0.62 1.95
CA ARG A 96 4.24 -0.01 1.71
C ARG A 96 4.16 1.52 1.91
N ALA A 97 3.17 2.16 1.29
CA ALA A 97 2.93 3.60 1.43
C ALA A 97 2.73 4.00 2.90
N LYS A 98 1.91 3.23 3.65
CA LYS A 98 1.71 3.46 5.08
C LYS A 98 3.00 3.34 5.89
N SER A 99 3.87 2.38 5.56
CA SER A 99 5.16 2.24 6.24
C SER A 99 6.06 3.47 6.05
N PHE A 100 6.07 4.07 4.84
CA PHE A 100 6.79 5.30 4.56
C PHE A 100 6.21 6.50 5.28
N LEU A 101 4.89 6.64 5.26
CA LEU A 101 4.19 7.72 5.96
C LEU A 101 4.45 7.68 7.47
N LEU A 102 4.45 6.49 8.10
CA LEU A 102 4.76 6.33 9.52
C LEU A 102 6.20 6.78 9.84
N GLN A 103 7.17 6.47 8.98
CA GLN A 103 8.57 6.93 9.15
C GLN A 103 8.68 8.45 9.01
N GLN A 104 8.07 9.03 7.97
CA GLN A 104 8.09 10.47 7.74
C GLN A 104 7.38 11.22 8.88
N PHE A 105 6.21 10.75 9.33
CA PHE A 105 5.48 11.37 10.43
C PHE A 105 6.29 11.35 11.74
N ALA A 106 7.00 10.26 12.03
CA ALA A 106 7.88 10.18 13.20
C ALA A 106 9.03 11.22 13.15
N THR A 107 9.52 11.58 11.96
CA THR A 107 10.53 12.63 11.81
C THR A 107 9.95 14.04 11.97
N VAL A 108 8.74 14.29 11.45
CA VAL A 108 8.08 15.60 11.48
C VAL A 108 7.54 15.94 12.87
N ASN A 109 6.91 14.98 13.57
CA ASN A 109 6.25 15.21 14.87
C ASN A 109 7.17 15.20 16.10
N ARG A 110 8.49 15.03 15.93
CA ARG A 110 9.48 15.11 17.02
C ARG A 110 9.51 16.47 17.74
N ARG A 111 8.81 17.50 17.23
CA ARG A 111 8.82 18.86 17.79
C ARG A 111 7.63 19.24 18.68
N GLU A 112 6.46 18.60 18.62
CA GLU A 112 5.28 19.14 19.35
C GLU A 112 4.34 18.15 20.07
N SER A 113 4.35 16.82 19.84
CA SER A 113 3.28 15.95 20.38
C SER A 113 3.73 14.60 20.96
N ALA A 114 4.93 14.53 21.54
CA ALA A 114 5.48 13.29 22.10
C ALA A 114 4.66 12.69 23.28
N GLU A 115 3.78 13.45 23.93
CA GLU A 115 3.06 12.99 25.13
C GLU A 115 1.68 12.35 24.90
N ASN A 116 0.98 12.63 23.79
CA ASN A 116 -0.42 12.21 23.63
C ASN A 116 -0.66 11.00 22.72
N LEU A 117 0.32 10.60 21.88
CA LEU A 117 0.19 9.47 20.95
C LEU A 117 0.46 8.09 21.58
N GLY A 118 0.84 8.02 22.86
CA GLY A 118 1.31 6.78 23.52
C GLY A 118 0.22 5.81 23.99
N LYS A 119 -1.06 6.01 23.63
CA LYS A 119 -2.19 5.20 24.18
C LYS A 119 -2.79 4.19 23.22
N GLU A 120 -2.49 4.26 21.92
CA GLU A 120 -2.81 3.21 20.96
C GLU A 120 -1.52 2.45 20.64
N ALA A 121 -1.59 1.12 20.48
CA ALA A 121 -0.41 0.31 20.19
C ALA A 121 0.35 0.96 19.02
N PRO A 122 1.66 1.26 19.16
CA PRO A 122 2.37 2.03 18.15
C PRO A 122 2.30 1.27 16.84
N GLU A 123 1.58 1.81 15.86
CA GLU A 123 1.56 1.28 14.50
C GLU A 123 3.01 1.22 14.02
N ARG A 124 3.57 0.01 13.88
CA ARG A 124 4.98 -0.17 13.58
C ARG A 124 5.19 -0.19 12.08
N HIS A 125 6.08 0.67 11.59
CA HIS A 125 6.49 0.70 10.18
C HIS A 125 6.91 -0.70 9.69
N GLU A 126 7.66 -1.46 10.50
CA GLU A 126 8.12 -2.82 10.20
C GLU A 126 6.97 -3.79 9.93
N LEU A 127 5.86 -3.64 10.67
CA LEU A 127 4.71 -4.51 10.53
C LEU A 127 4.03 -4.28 9.18
N PHE A 128 3.80 -3.02 8.81
CA PHE A 128 3.22 -2.69 7.51
C PHE A 128 4.15 -3.06 6.35
N LEU A 129 5.46 -2.88 6.51
CA LEU A 129 6.44 -3.37 5.55
C LEU A 129 6.35 -4.90 5.40
N SER A 130 6.22 -5.64 6.49
CA SER A 130 6.07 -7.11 6.46
C SER A 130 4.78 -7.54 5.73
N TYR A 131 3.67 -6.84 5.92
CA TYR A 131 2.42 -7.10 5.20
C TYR A 131 2.54 -6.81 3.72
N SER A 132 3.23 -5.73 3.34
CA SER A 132 3.51 -5.43 1.93
C SER A 132 4.31 -6.56 1.29
N GLN A 133 5.38 -7.00 1.95
CA GLN A 133 6.26 -8.06 1.44
C GLN A 133 5.56 -9.42 1.35
N GLN A 134 4.67 -9.73 2.29
CA GLN A 134 3.82 -10.93 2.22
C GLN A 134 2.91 -10.90 0.99
N SER A 135 2.27 -9.76 0.71
CA SER A 135 1.41 -9.59 -0.47
C SER A 135 2.19 -9.68 -1.80
N VAL A 136 3.39 -9.10 -1.86
CA VAL A 136 4.29 -9.24 -3.03
C VAL A 136 4.65 -10.71 -3.26
N ARG A 137 5.01 -11.46 -2.21
CA ARG A 137 5.33 -12.89 -2.32
C ARG A 137 4.16 -13.72 -2.83
N VAL A 138 2.95 -13.42 -2.37
CA VAL A 138 1.71 -14.05 -2.85
C VAL A 138 1.57 -13.84 -4.36
N LEU A 139 1.77 -12.63 -4.86
CA LEU A 139 1.69 -12.31 -6.29
C LEU A 139 2.77 -13.01 -7.11
N GLN A 140 3.98 -13.13 -6.56
CA GLN A 140 5.08 -13.90 -7.15
C GLN A 140 4.83 -15.42 -7.17
N GLY A 141 3.72 -15.91 -6.58
CA GLY A 141 3.46 -17.35 -6.46
C GLY A 141 4.38 -18.06 -5.47
N ARG A 142 5.09 -17.31 -4.61
CA ARG A 142 5.99 -17.86 -3.60
C ARG A 142 5.20 -18.11 -2.32
N GLY A 143 5.26 -19.34 -1.80
CA GLY A 143 4.63 -19.71 -0.53
C GLY A 143 5.13 -18.89 0.67
N ARG A 144 4.44 -18.98 1.80
CA ARG A 144 4.75 -18.21 3.03
C ARG A 144 6.09 -18.55 3.70
N VAL A 145 6.78 -19.60 3.25
CA VAL A 145 8.09 -20.02 3.76
C VAL A 145 9.00 -20.34 2.57
N THR A 146 10.05 -19.55 2.37
CA THR A 146 11.24 -19.95 1.63
C THR A 146 12.41 -19.87 2.60
N ALA A 147 12.60 -20.93 3.39
CA ALA A 147 13.92 -21.25 3.90
C ALA A 147 14.60 -22.05 2.79
N GLU A 148 15.36 -21.36 1.95
CA GLU A 148 16.35 -22.04 1.11
C GLU A 148 17.49 -22.43 2.06
N LEU A 149 17.58 -23.71 2.41
CA LEU A 149 18.73 -24.27 3.12
C LEU A 149 19.92 -24.19 2.16
N LEU A 150 20.84 -23.26 2.45
CA LEU A 150 22.21 -23.28 1.93
C LEU A 150 23.04 -24.33 2.67
#